data_AF-A0A7C5K2H8-F1
#
_entry.id   AF-A0A7C5K2H8-F1
#
_cell.length_a   1.000
_cell.length_b   1.000
_cell.length_c   1.000
_cell.angle_alpha   90.00
_cell.angle_beta   90.00
_cell.angle_gamma   90.00
#
_symmetry.space_group_name_H-M   'P 1'
#
loop_
_entity.id
_entity.type
_entity.pdbx_description
1 polymer ?
#
loop_
_entity_poly.entity_id
_entity_poly.type
_entity_poly.pdbx_seq_one_letter_code
_entity_poly.pdbx_strand_id
1 'polypeptide(L)'
;MKAFIIFLSYSNFEVSKLDQKLVKAEDLFDFCVDILGRIGVNEENARIVADNLVMANLRGVDSHGVARLPTYVERVLRGYIDPQGPIEIVKEHGATALIDAHNNFGQVAAMHAVKLVAEKIKKLGVSCVGVRNANHFGMAAYYVLKLAEKGLIGIALSNGPPAIAPWGGKKPMLGTNPLCIGFPMGKGDAIILDMAISTVARGKIRLAALKGEKIPEGWAFDENGNPTTDPVAALKGTLAPIGGPKGYGLALALDLLCGLVMGSSYLQNVKALDDFSGPSGTGFFIEAIDVEAFIPYREYEEKIAEYVKAVKDCPKREGVNEIFLPGEIEKREMERRTKVGVPLDSEVLESLKKLAERFDVKAPF
;
A
#
# COMPACT_ATOMS: atom_id res chain seq x y z
N MET A 1 11.81 5.50 29.64
CA MET A 1 11.69 4.49 28.57
C MET A 1 10.47 4.83 27.73
N LYS A 2 10.63 5.53 26.60
CA LYS A 2 9.51 5.90 25.71
C LYS A 2 9.07 4.64 24.95
N ALA A 3 8.20 3.85 25.56
CA ALA A 3 7.01 3.30 24.93
C ALA A 3 6.99 3.30 23.38
N PHE A 4 7.78 2.41 22.78
CA PHE A 4 7.82 2.15 21.34
C PHE A 4 6.40 1.78 20.84
N ILE A 5 5.74 2.72 20.17
CA ILE A 5 4.55 2.45 19.34
C ILE A 5 5.10 2.09 17.97
N ILE A 6 5.22 0.78 17.73
CA ILE A 6 5.85 0.19 16.54
C ILE A 6 4.90 0.17 15.32
N PHE A 7 3.64 0.59 15.48
CA PHE A 7 2.68 0.67 14.39
C PHE A 7 2.35 2.12 14.05
N LEU A 8 3.31 2.84 13.45
CA LEU A 8 3.20 4.25 13.07
C LEU A 8 3.42 5.22 14.23
N SER A 9 4.69 5.61 14.44
CA SER A 9 4.98 6.86 15.13
C SER A 9 4.53 8.04 14.23
N TYR A 10 3.27 8.44 14.38
CA TYR A 10 2.82 9.81 14.10
C TYR A 10 3.26 10.78 15.22
N SER A 11 4.27 10.42 16.03
CA SER A 11 4.90 11.35 16.95
C SER A 11 5.82 12.32 16.19
N ASN A 12 5.32 13.54 16.00
CA ASN A 12 6.08 14.79 15.84
C ASN A 12 7.03 14.94 14.64
N PHE A 13 6.75 14.30 13.50
CA PHE A 13 7.16 14.86 12.22
C PHE A 13 5.94 15.51 11.58
N GLU A 14 5.56 16.70 12.08
CA GLU A 14 4.68 17.58 11.32
C GLU A 14 5.39 17.87 9.99
N VAL A 15 4.83 17.38 8.89
CA VAL A 15 5.05 18.02 7.59
C VAL A 15 4.63 19.47 7.80
N SER A 16 5.53 20.42 7.53
CA SER A 16 5.29 21.84 7.81
C SER A 16 3.93 22.25 7.25
N LYS A 17 3.05 22.80 8.11
CA LYS A 17 1.72 23.32 7.76
C LYS A 17 1.76 24.57 6.87
N LEU A 18 2.85 24.81 6.16
CA LEU A 18 3.05 25.97 5.29
C LEU A 18 2.82 25.50 3.84
N ASP A 19 1.82 26.09 3.19
CA ASP A 19 1.34 25.85 1.80
C ASP A 19 0.75 24.47 1.47
N GLN A 20 -0.30 24.07 2.19
CA GLN A 20 -1.17 22.99 1.74
C GLN A 20 -2.47 23.53 1.14
N LYS A 21 -2.83 23.03 -0.06
CA LYS A 21 -4.13 23.29 -0.68
C LYS A 21 -5.07 22.13 -0.42
N LEU A 22 -6.26 22.44 0.11
CA LEU A 22 -7.33 21.46 0.27
C LEU A 22 -8.11 21.32 -1.05
N VAL A 23 -8.28 20.10 -1.52
CA VAL A 23 -9.02 19.76 -2.75
C VAL A 23 -10.05 18.68 -2.43
N LYS A 24 -11.27 18.79 -2.97
CA LYS A 24 -12.29 17.75 -2.73
C LYS A 24 -11.86 16.42 -3.32
N ALA A 25 -12.26 15.33 -2.66
CA ALA A 25 -11.87 13.99 -3.08
C ALA A 25 -12.51 13.61 -4.42
N GLU A 26 -13.75 14.04 -4.65
CA GLU A 26 -14.49 13.83 -5.90
C GLU A 26 -13.81 14.55 -7.06
N ASP A 27 -13.44 15.83 -6.85
CA ASP A 27 -12.75 16.62 -7.87
C ASP A 27 -11.37 16.02 -8.21
N LEU A 28 -10.65 15.48 -7.21
CA LEU A 28 -9.39 14.77 -7.44
C LEU A 28 -9.59 13.44 -8.17
N PHE A 29 -10.67 12.72 -7.85
CA PHE A 29 -11.01 11.47 -8.51
C PHE A 29 -11.28 11.70 -10.00
N ASP A 30 -12.15 12.65 -10.33
CA ASP A 30 -12.50 12.98 -11.71
C ASP A 30 -11.26 13.46 -12.49
N PHE A 31 -10.43 14.31 -11.88
CA PHE A 31 -9.15 14.73 -12.46
C PHE A 31 -8.23 13.54 -12.77
N CYS A 32 -8.09 12.57 -11.86
CA CYS A 32 -7.27 11.39 -12.09
C CYS A 32 -7.83 10.52 -13.23
N VAL A 33 -9.16 10.32 -13.27
CA VAL A 33 -9.84 9.57 -14.33
C VAL A 33 -9.59 10.23 -15.69
N ASP A 34 -9.77 11.54 -15.78
CA ASP A 34 -9.58 12.30 -17.01
C ASP A 34 -8.14 12.18 -17.53
N ILE A 35 -7.14 12.39 -16.66
CA ILE A 35 -5.72 12.26 -17.02
C ILE A 35 -5.40 10.84 -17.53
N LEU A 36 -5.88 9.80 -16.83
CA LEU A 36 -5.67 8.41 -17.23
C LEU A 36 -6.35 8.10 -18.57
N GLY A 37 -7.55 8.63 -18.80
CA GLY A 37 -8.24 8.52 -20.09
C GLY A 37 -7.44 9.14 -21.25
N ARG A 38 -6.80 10.29 -21.02
CA ARG A 38 -5.97 10.97 -22.04
C ARG A 38 -4.74 10.18 -22.47
N ILE A 39 -4.28 9.22 -21.66
CA ILE A 39 -3.15 8.33 -22.00
C ILE A 39 -3.60 6.92 -22.40
N GLY A 40 -4.88 6.74 -22.76
CA GLY A 40 -5.39 5.51 -23.35
C GLY A 40 -5.79 4.42 -22.34
N VAL A 41 -5.96 4.77 -21.06
CA VAL A 41 -6.58 3.87 -20.07
C VAL A 41 -8.08 3.90 -20.29
N ASN A 42 -8.72 2.72 -20.38
CA ASN A 42 -10.18 2.65 -20.49
C ASN A 42 -10.86 3.15 -19.21
N GLU A 43 -12.13 3.54 -19.30
CA GLU A 43 -12.87 4.19 -18.21
C GLU A 43 -12.91 3.35 -16.92
N GLU A 44 -13.19 2.04 -17.03
CA GLU A 44 -13.27 1.15 -15.87
C GLU A 44 -11.92 1.09 -15.14
N ASN A 45 -10.83 0.89 -15.88
CA ASN A 45 -9.48 0.82 -15.33
C ASN A 45 -9.02 2.18 -14.75
N ALA A 46 -9.36 3.28 -15.43
CA ALA A 46 -9.05 4.63 -14.96
C ALA A 46 -9.72 4.91 -13.61
N ARG A 47 -10.98 4.52 -13.45
CA ARG A 47 -11.72 4.63 -12.19
C ARG A 47 -11.11 3.77 -11.08
N ILE A 48 -10.68 2.55 -11.36
CA ILE A 48 -10.01 1.68 -10.37
C ILE A 48 -8.72 2.32 -9.86
N VAL A 49 -7.88 2.83 -10.77
CA VAL A 49 -6.62 3.48 -10.39
C VAL A 49 -6.88 4.77 -9.61
N ALA A 50 -7.80 5.62 -10.08
CA ALA A 50 -8.17 6.86 -9.41
C ALA A 50 -8.75 6.63 -8.00
N ASP A 51 -9.65 5.65 -7.83
CA ASP A 51 -10.26 5.31 -6.54
C ASP A 51 -9.18 4.87 -5.53
N ASN A 52 -8.23 4.03 -5.96
CA ASN A 52 -7.12 3.60 -5.12
C ASN A 52 -6.23 4.78 -4.68
N LEU A 53 -5.87 5.67 -5.61
CA LEU A 53 -5.03 6.84 -5.32
C LEU A 53 -5.74 7.81 -4.35
N VAL A 54 -6.99 8.14 -4.62
CA VAL A 54 -7.76 9.08 -3.79
C VAL A 54 -8.07 8.46 -2.43
N MET A 55 -8.39 7.17 -2.35
CA MET A 55 -8.59 6.50 -1.06
C MET A 55 -7.30 6.49 -0.23
N ALA A 56 -6.13 6.29 -0.85
CA ALA A 56 -4.85 6.39 -0.14
C ALA A 56 -4.65 7.80 0.44
N ASN A 57 -4.96 8.85 -0.31
CA ASN A 57 -4.92 10.21 0.23
C ASN A 57 -5.95 10.45 1.33
N LEU A 58 -7.20 9.99 1.19
CA LEU A 58 -8.22 10.13 2.22
C LEU A 58 -7.77 9.47 3.53
N ARG A 59 -7.15 8.29 3.45
CA ARG A 59 -6.62 7.55 4.60
C ARG A 59 -5.31 8.10 5.17
N GLY A 60 -4.77 9.18 4.62
CA GLY A 60 -3.50 9.78 5.06
C GLY A 60 -2.25 9.03 4.62
N VAL A 61 -2.36 8.11 3.66
CA VAL A 61 -1.28 7.34 3.06
C VAL A 61 -0.79 8.05 1.79
N ASP A 62 -0.44 9.32 1.93
CA ASP A 62 -0.19 10.26 0.81
C ASP A 62 0.91 9.77 -0.14
N SER A 63 1.87 9.00 0.38
CA SER A 63 2.95 8.38 -0.41
C SER A 63 2.47 7.35 -1.46
N HIS A 64 1.22 6.90 -1.40
CA HIS A 64 0.59 6.00 -2.36
C HIS A 64 -0.62 6.64 -3.05
N GLY A 65 -0.86 7.93 -2.81
CA GLY A 65 -1.95 8.70 -3.41
C GLY A 65 -1.57 9.42 -4.70
N VAL A 66 -2.29 10.49 -5.04
CA VAL A 66 -2.21 11.22 -6.33
C VAL A 66 -0.80 11.72 -6.69
N ALA A 67 0.10 11.84 -5.72
CA ALA A 67 1.53 12.09 -5.95
C ALA A 67 2.20 11.04 -6.87
N ARG A 68 1.58 9.86 -7.06
CA ARG A 68 2.05 8.81 -7.99
C ARG A 68 1.55 8.96 -9.42
N LEU A 69 0.51 9.77 -9.64
CA LEU A 69 -0.10 9.92 -10.96
C LEU A 69 0.91 10.36 -12.04
N PRO A 70 1.82 11.34 -11.82
CA PRO A 70 2.82 11.70 -12.83
C PRO A 70 3.74 10.53 -13.21
N THR A 71 4.18 9.73 -12.24
CA THR A 71 5.03 8.58 -12.51
C THR A 71 4.28 7.48 -13.27
N TYR A 72 3.02 7.22 -12.94
CA TYR A 72 2.19 6.27 -13.70
C TYR A 72 1.99 6.72 -15.14
N VAL A 73 1.69 8.01 -15.34
CA VAL A 73 1.55 8.59 -16.67
C VAL A 73 2.82 8.36 -17.49
N GLU A 74 3.99 8.71 -16.94
CA GLU A 74 5.27 8.49 -17.62
C GLU A 74 5.55 7.02 -17.93
N ARG A 75 5.18 6.10 -17.02
CA ARG A 75 5.37 4.66 -17.24
C ARG A 75 4.46 4.14 -18.36
N VAL A 76 3.21 4.59 -18.45
CA VAL A 76 2.30 4.24 -19.56
C VAL A 76 2.86 4.75 -20.89
N LEU A 77 3.24 6.03 -20.95
CA LEU A 77 3.77 6.64 -22.18
C LEU A 77 5.06 5.98 -22.70
N ARG A 78 5.84 5.37 -21.79
CA ARG A 78 7.07 4.63 -22.13
C ARG A 78 6.84 3.14 -22.38
N GLY A 79 5.59 2.65 -22.30
CA GLY A 79 5.26 1.23 -22.46
C GLY A 79 5.71 0.34 -21.29
N TYR A 80 5.99 0.93 -20.13
CA TYR A 80 6.36 0.19 -18.91
C TYR A 80 5.16 -0.15 -18.03
N ILE A 81 4.00 0.42 -18.33
CA ILE A 81 2.69 -0.08 -17.96
C ILE A 81 1.91 -0.24 -19.27
N ASP A 82 1.31 -1.42 -19.50
CA ASP A 82 0.40 -1.63 -20.63
C ASP A 82 -1.05 -1.53 -20.14
N PRO A 83 -1.73 -0.38 -20.32
CA PRO A 83 -3.09 -0.20 -19.84
C PRO A 83 -4.13 -1.01 -20.62
N GLN A 84 -3.76 -1.53 -21.80
CA GLN A 84 -4.61 -2.35 -22.66
C GLN A 84 -4.26 -3.85 -22.57
N GLY A 85 -3.19 -4.19 -21.86
CA GLY A 85 -2.76 -5.56 -21.62
C GLY A 85 -3.87 -6.38 -20.96
N PRO A 86 -4.12 -7.63 -21.38
CA PRO A 86 -5.19 -8.44 -20.83
C PRO A 86 -4.91 -8.79 -19.36
N ILE A 87 -5.97 -8.99 -18.59
CA ILE A 87 -5.88 -9.62 -17.26
C ILE A 87 -6.32 -11.08 -17.43
N GLU A 88 -5.35 -11.99 -17.50
CA GLU A 88 -5.59 -13.38 -17.92
C GLU A 88 -5.47 -14.34 -16.74
N ILE A 89 -6.46 -15.21 -16.55
CA ILE A 89 -6.36 -16.33 -15.62
C ILE A 89 -5.59 -17.46 -16.31
N VAL A 90 -4.33 -17.64 -15.95
CA VAL A 90 -3.43 -18.63 -16.59
C VAL A 90 -3.44 -19.99 -15.90
N LYS A 91 -3.96 -20.06 -14.67
CA LYS A 91 -4.14 -21.31 -13.93
C LYS A 91 -5.27 -21.16 -12.93
N GLU A 92 -6.09 -22.19 -12.81
CA GLU A 92 -7.16 -22.23 -11.82
C GLU A 92 -7.32 -23.66 -11.27
N HIS A 93 -7.36 -23.80 -9.95
CA HIS A 93 -7.55 -25.10 -9.30
C HIS A 93 -8.14 -24.94 -7.90
N GLY A 94 -9.34 -25.47 -7.69
CA GLY A 94 -10.02 -25.44 -6.39
C GLY A 94 -10.15 -24.01 -5.85
N ALA A 95 -9.58 -23.77 -4.66
CA ALA A 95 -9.55 -22.46 -3.99
C ALA A 95 -8.53 -21.48 -4.58
N THR A 96 -7.72 -21.90 -5.54
CA THR A 96 -6.57 -21.13 -6.04
C THR A 96 -6.74 -20.69 -7.49
N ALA A 97 -6.22 -19.53 -7.84
CA ALA A 97 -5.97 -19.14 -9.23
C ALA A 97 -4.70 -18.30 -9.36
N LEU A 98 -4.17 -18.21 -10.58
CA LEU A 98 -3.05 -17.34 -10.95
C LEU A 98 -3.45 -16.47 -12.13
N ILE A 99 -3.27 -15.17 -11.97
CA ILE A 99 -3.48 -14.15 -12.99
C ILE A 99 -2.13 -13.70 -13.53
N ASP A 100 -2.00 -13.64 -14.86
CA ASP A 100 -0.95 -12.88 -15.53
C ASP A 100 -1.50 -11.49 -15.88
N ALA A 101 -0.86 -10.45 -15.35
CA ALA A 101 -1.29 -9.07 -15.55
C ALA A 101 -0.75 -8.47 -16.85
N HIS A 102 0.15 -9.16 -17.57
CA HIS A 102 0.72 -8.69 -18.84
C HIS A 102 1.20 -7.23 -18.79
N ASN A 103 1.91 -6.88 -17.70
CA ASN A 103 2.44 -5.54 -17.43
C ASN A 103 1.39 -4.43 -17.24
N ASN A 104 0.13 -4.78 -16.94
CA ASN A 104 -0.91 -3.79 -16.64
C ASN A 104 -0.70 -3.15 -15.25
N PHE A 105 -1.52 -2.14 -14.94
CA PHE A 105 -1.63 -1.53 -13.62
C PHE A 105 -1.86 -2.60 -12.55
N GLY A 106 -1.09 -2.51 -11.45
CA GLY A 106 -1.28 -3.39 -10.31
C GLY A 106 -2.67 -3.24 -9.70
N GLN A 107 -3.24 -2.04 -9.70
CA GLN A 107 -4.57 -1.76 -9.17
C GLN A 107 -5.68 -2.50 -9.93
N VAL A 108 -5.58 -2.49 -11.26
CA VAL A 108 -6.53 -3.19 -12.13
C VAL A 108 -6.44 -4.69 -11.89
N ALA A 109 -5.24 -5.26 -11.99
CA ALA A 109 -5.04 -6.70 -11.80
C ALA A 109 -5.44 -7.16 -10.39
N ALA A 110 -5.18 -6.36 -9.36
CA ALA A 110 -5.59 -6.65 -7.99
C ALA A 110 -7.11 -6.59 -7.78
N MET A 111 -7.84 -5.67 -8.44
CA MET A 111 -9.30 -5.67 -8.38
C MET A 111 -9.93 -6.86 -9.09
N HIS A 112 -9.32 -7.34 -10.19
CA HIS A 112 -9.71 -8.61 -10.79
C HIS A 112 -9.46 -9.79 -9.84
N ALA A 113 -8.33 -9.80 -9.12
CA ALA A 113 -8.05 -10.81 -8.10
C ALA A 113 -9.05 -10.77 -6.94
N VAL A 114 -9.40 -9.58 -6.43
CA VAL A 114 -10.44 -9.37 -5.39
C VAL A 114 -11.79 -9.91 -5.83
N LYS A 115 -12.20 -9.63 -7.08
CA LYS A 115 -13.44 -10.16 -7.64
C LYS A 115 -13.40 -11.68 -7.71
N LEU A 116 -12.31 -12.25 -8.21
CA LEU A 116 -12.15 -13.70 -8.37
C LEU A 116 -12.14 -14.44 -7.03
N VAL A 117 -11.43 -13.95 -5.99
CA VAL A 117 -11.49 -14.58 -4.66
C VAL A 117 -12.90 -14.55 -4.09
N ALA A 118 -13.62 -13.42 -4.23
CA ALA A 118 -14.99 -13.28 -3.72
C ALA A 118 -16.01 -14.16 -4.47
N GLU A 119 -15.76 -14.49 -5.74
CA GLU A 119 -16.57 -15.43 -6.50
C GLU A 119 -16.31 -16.88 -6.09
N LYS A 120 -15.05 -17.25 -5.92
CA LYS A 120 -14.62 -18.63 -5.60
C LYS A 120 -14.94 -19.04 -4.16
N ILE A 121 -14.89 -18.09 -3.23
CA ILE A 121 -15.02 -18.39 -1.80
C ILE A 121 -16.38 -18.98 -1.42
N LYS A 122 -17.45 -18.62 -2.15
CA LYS A 122 -18.84 -19.04 -1.90
C LYS A 122 -19.03 -20.55 -1.82
N LYS A 123 -18.09 -21.35 -2.34
CA LYS A 123 -18.16 -22.82 -2.36
C LYS A 123 -17.14 -23.50 -1.44
N LEU A 124 -16.14 -22.76 -0.93
CA LEU A 124 -14.91 -23.35 -0.41
C LEU A 124 -14.50 -22.82 0.97
N GLY A 125 -15.06 -21.70 1.42
CA GLY A 125 -14.70 -21.06 2.70
C GLY A 125 -13.34 -20.34 2.70
N VAL A 126 -12.47 -20.62 1.74
CA VAL A 126 -11.21 -19.89 1.48
C VAL A 126 -10.97 -19.78 -0.01
N SER A 127 -10.35 -18.68 -0.45
CA SER A 127 -9.83 -18.54 -1.81
C SER A 127 -8.59 -17.67 -1.83
N CYS A 128 -7.61 -18.04 -2.65
CA CYS A 128 -6.44 -17.21 -2.91
C CYS A 128 -6.15 -17.07 -4.41
N VAL A 129 -5.73 -15.88 -4.80
CA VAL A 129 -5.41 -15.53 -6.18
C VAL A 129 -4.05 -14.86 -6.19
N GLY A 130 -3.13 -15.51 -6.89
CA GLY A 130 -1.83 -14.95 -7.24
C GLY A 130 -1.91 -14.04 -8.44
N VAL A 131 -1.06 -13.03 -8.49
CA VAL A 131 -0.88 -12.17 -9.67
C VAL A 131 0.61 -12.01 -9.96
N ARG A 132 0.98 -12.18 -11.23
CA ARG A 132 2.35 -11.99 -11.72
C ARG A 132 2.43 -10.95 -12.82
N ASN A 133 3.65 -10.48 -13.10
CA ASN A 133 3.97 -9.55 -14.19
C ASN A 133 3.14 -8.25 -14.14
N ALA A 134 2.87 -7.75 -12.93
CA ALA A 134 2.12 -6.52 -12.74
C ALA A 134 3.06 -5.32 -12.47
N ASN A 135 2.45 -4.14 -12.38
CA ASN A 135 3.09 -2.95 -11.82
C ASN A 135 2.66 -2.72 -10.36
N HIS A 136 3.14 -1.63 -9.77
CA HIS A 136 2.77 -1.21 -8.42
C HIS A 136 1.24 -1.14 -8.22
N PHE A 137 0.75 -1.75 -7.16
CA PHE A 137 -0.69 -1.85 -6.85
C PHE A 137 -1.18 -0.80 -5.84
N GLY A 138 -0.43 0.25 -5.53
CA GLY A 138 -0.88 1.27 -4.59
C GLY A 138 -0.99 0.78 -3.13
N MET A 139 -1.97 1.29 -2.40
CA MET A 139 -2.19 0.96 -0.98
C MET A 139 -2.90 -0.39 -0.83
N ALA A 140 -2.30 -1.33 -0.10
CA ALA A 140 -2.82 -2.69 0.05
C ALA A 140 -4.15 -2.75 0.81
N ALA A 141 -4.37 -1.86 1.80
CA ALA A 141 -5.64 -1.73 2.52
C ALA A 141 -6.86 -1.54 1.60
N TYR A 142 -6.68 -0.94 0.42
CA TYR A 142 -7.76 -0.76 -0.55
C TYR A 142 -8.45 -2.09 -0.89
N TYR A 143 -7.67 -3.11 -1.23
CA TYR A 143 -8.20 -4.43 -1.63
C TYR A 143 -8.84 -5.17 -0.46
N VAL A 144 -8.19 -5.09 0.70
CA VAL A 144 -8.66 -5.75 1.92
C VAL A 144 -9.97 -5.13 2.41
N LEU A 145 -10.13 -3.80 2.29
CA LEU A 145 -11.40 -3.12 2.60
C LEU A 145 -12.53 -3.60 1.68
N LYS A 146 -12.28 -3.78 0.37
CA LYS A 146 -13.30 -4.32 -0.58
C LYS A 146 -13.72 -5.76 -0.23
N LEU A 147 -12.84 -6.54 0.39
CA LEU A 147 -13.17 -7.87 0.91
C LEU A 147 -13.95 -7.79 2.23
N ALA A 148 -13.53 -6.91 3.14
CA ALA A 148 -14.22 -6.69 4.42
C ALA A 148 -15.64 -6.13 4.26
N GLU A 149 -15.89 -5.29 3.24
CA GLU A 149 -17.24 -4.84 2.84
C GLU A 149 -18.18 -6.02 2.53
N LYS A 150 -17.64 -7.19 2.16
CA LYS A 150 -18.38 -8.42 1.88
C LYS A 150 -18.44 -9.38 3.07
N GLY A 151 -17.99 -8.95 4.26
CA GLY A 151 -17.91 -9.80 5.46
C GLY A 151 -16.79 -10.84 5.42
N LEU A 152 -15.80 -10.67 4.54
CA LEU A 152 -14.68 -11.60 4.41
C LEU A 152 -13.44 -11.06 5.12
N ILE A 153 -12.67 -11.96 5.73
CA ILE A 153 -11.30 -11.64 6.14
C ILE A 153 -10.47 -11.52 4.85
N GLY A 154 -9.74 -10.42 4.71
CA GLY A 154 -8.93 -10.15 3.53
C GLY A 154 -7.45 -10.12 3.85
N ILE A 155 -6.63 -10.68 2.96
CA ILE A 155 -5.17 -10.61 3.03
C ILE A 155 -4.66 -10.12 1.68
N ALA A 156 -3.79 -9.12 1.69
CA ALA A 156 -3.11 -8.61 0.49
C ALA A 156 -1.61 -8.49 0.75
N LEU A 157 -0.82 -9.18 -0.06
CA LEU A 157 0.63 -9.27 0.06
C LEU A 157 1.28 -8.86 -1.26
N SER A 158 2.44 -8.24 -1.22
CA SER A 158 3.22 -7.93 -2.43
C SER A 158 4.70 -8.02 -2.16
N ASN A 159 5.48 -8.27 -3.21
CA ASN A 159 6.89 -7.92 -3.20
C ASN A 159 7.11 -6.49 -3.74
N GLY A 160 8.35 -6.01 -3.68
CA GLY A 160 8.69 -4.65 -4.10
C GLY A 160 10.17 -4.48 -4.41
N PRO A 161 10.57 -3.31 -4.91
CA PRO A 161 11.94 -3.03 -5.29
C PRO A 161 12.89 -3.05 -4.09
N PRO A 162 14.18 -3.41 -4.27
CA PRO A 162 15.15 -3.56 -3.18
C PRO A 162 15.23 -2.37 -2.24
N ALA A 163 15.07 -2.64 -0.95
CA ALA A 163 15.16 -1.66 0.12
C ALA A 163 15.79 -2.23 1.40
N ILE A 164 15.63 -3.53 1.65
CA ILE A 164 16.10 -4.23 2.84
C ILE A 164 17.19 -5.23 2.43
N ALA A 165 18.30 -5.25 3.16
CA ALA A 165 19.32 -6.29 2.99
C ALA A 165 18.91 -7.57 3.76
N PRO A 166 19.30 -8.77 3.30
CA PRO A 166 19.23 -9.97 4.13
C PRO A 166 19.91 -9.71 5.47
N TRP A 167 19.38 -10.25 6.57
CA TRP A 167 19.95 -9.95 7.88
C TRP A 167 21.42 -10.39 7.97
N GLY A 168 22.31 -9.44 8.31
CA GLY A 168 23.77 -9.62 8.26
C GLY A 168 24.43 -9.20 6.94
N GLY A 169 23.65 -8.88 5.92
CA GLY A 169 24.10 -8.28 4.66
C GLY A 169 24.04 -6.75 4.69
N LYS A 170 24.67 -6.12 3.70
CA LYS A 170 24.74 -4.64 3.56
C LYS A 170 24.23 -4.10 2.22
N LYS A 171 23.78 -4.97 1.32
CA LYS A 171 23.23 -4.59 0.02
C LYS A 171 21.72 -4.87 0.02
N PRO A 172 20.87 -3.89 -0.35
CA PRO A 172 19.44 -4.12 -0.50
C PRO A 172 19.19 -5.23 -1.52
N MET A 173 18.35 -6.20 -1.15
CA MET A 173 17.93 -7.28 -2.05
C MET A 173 16.41 -7.50 -2.00
N LEU A 174 15.81 -7.37 -0.82
CA LEU A 174 14.38 -7.54 -0.60
C LEU A 174 13.68 -6.19 -0.63
N GLY A 175 12.44 -6.16 -1.11
CA GLY A 175 11.62 -4.97 -0.96
C GLY A 175 11.17 -4.73 0.47
N THR A 176 10.43 -3.64 0.66
CA THR A 176 9.69 -3.40 1.91
C THR A 176 8.48 -4.32 2.06
N ASN A 177 8.14 -5.06 1.00
CA ASN A 177 7.20 -6.18 0.89
C ASN A 177 6.00 -6.07 1.83
N PRO A 178 4.96 -5.29 1.48
CA PRO A 178 3.87 -5.01 2.39
C PRO A 178 3.06 -6.26 2.74
N LEU A 179 2.57 -6.26 3.97
CA LEU A 179 1.61 -7.22 4.50
C LEU A 179 0.38 -6.45 4.95
N CYS A 180 -0.77 -6.76 4.34
CA CYS A 180 -2.06 -6.24 4.76
C CYS A 180 -3.01 -7.37 5.13
N ILE A 181 -3.64 -7.25 6.31
CA ILE A 181 -4.64 -8.20 6.83
C ILE A 181 -5.80 -7.41 7.39
N GLY A 182 -7.02 -7.80 7.05
CA GLY A 182 -8.25 -7.16 7.50
C GLY A 182 -9.27 -8.13 8.05
N PHE A 183 -9.89 -7.72 9.15
CA PHE A 183 -10.95 -8.46 9.82
C PHE A 183 -12.23 -7.63 9.81
N PRO A 184 -13.33 -8.12 9.20
CA PRO A 184 -14.58 -7.37 9.14
C PRO A 184 -15.17 -7.16 10.53
N MET A 185 -15.81 -6.02 10.77
CA MET A 185 -16.51 -5.71 12.04
C MET A 185 -18.02 -5.47 11.84
N GLY A 186 -18.55 -5.85 10.68
CA GLY A 186 -19.91 -5.52 10.28
C GLY A 186 -20.04 -4.07 9.77
N LYS A 187 -21.14 -3.77 9.06
CA LYS A 187 -21.48 -2.44 8.52
C LYS A 187 -20.37 -1.78 7.67
N GLY A 188 -19.54 -2.58 7.01
CA GLY A 188 -18.43 -2.09 6.16
C GLY A 188 -17.21 -1.58 6.93
N ASP A 189 -17.14 -1.82 8.24
CA ASP A 189 -15.97 -1.47 9.06
C ASP A 189 -15.02 -2.66 9.22
N ALA A 190 -13.75 -2.40 9.51
CA ALA A 190 -12.74 -3.45 9.65
C ALA A 190 -11.55 -3.02 10.51
N ILE A 191 -10.96 -3.98 11.23
CA ILE A 191 -9.59 -3.85 11.76
C ILE A 191 -8.66 -4.12 10.59
N ILE A 192 -7.82 -3.15 10.22
CA ILE A 192 -6.91 -3.25 9.07
C ILE A 192 -5.49 -3.03 9.52
N LEU A 193 -4.69 -4.09 9.52
CA LEU A 193 -3.24 -3.96 9.54
C LEU A 193 -2.77 -3.73 8.10
N ASP A 194 -2.17 -2.58 7.79
CA ASP A 194 -1.49 -2.33 6.51
C ASP A 194 -0.10 -1.77 6.81
N MET A 195 0.93 -2.58 6.55
CA MET A 195 2.30 -2.24 6.95
C MET A 195 3.34 -2.69 5.93
N ALA A 196 4.37 -1.87 5.79
CA ALA A 196 5.66 -2.29 5.25
C ALA A 196 6.45 -3.06 6.32
N ILE A 197 7.32 -3.98 5.89
CA ILE A 197 8.20 -4.74 6.78
C ILE A 197 9.44 -3.94 7.21
N SER A 198 9.73 -2.83 6.55
CA SER A 198 10.74 -1.87 7.01
C SER A 198 10.24 -1.10 8.25
N THR A 199 11.13 -0.81 9.20
CA THR A 199 10.86 0.02 10.38
C THR A 199 10.30 1.40 10.00
N VAL A 200 10.71 1.93 8.85
CA VAL A 200 10.24 3.22 8.34
C VAL A 200 10.16 3.22 6.81
N ALA A 201 9.25 4.00 6.26
CA ALA A 201 9.21 4.27 4.82
C ALA A 201 10.42 5.10 4.37
N ARG A 202 11.02 4.75 3.22
CA ARG A 202 12.16 5.48 2.62
C ARG A 202 11.87 6.97 2.41
N GLY A 203 10.61 7.32 2.12
CA GLY A 203 10.18 8.71 1.96
C GLY A 203 10.43 9.58 3.20
N LYS A 204 10.30 9.03 4.41
CA LYS A 204 10.59 9.77 5.66
C LYS A 204 12.08 10.07 5.81
N ILE A 205 12.95 9.17 5.36
CA ILE A 205 14.40 9.40 5.32
C ILE A 205 14.75 10.46 4.26
N ARG A 206 14.13 10.42 3.08
CA ARG A 206 14.27 11.47 2.05
C ARG A 206 13.86 12.83 2.59
N LEU A 207 12.73 12.92 3.29
CA LEU A 207 12.27 14.16 3.92
C LEU A 207 13.24 14.68 4.98
N ALA A 208 13.75 13.80 5.85
CA ALA A 208 14.77 14.18 6.84
C ALA A 208 16.06 14.69 6.17
N ALA A 209 16.49 14.08 5.06
CA ALA A 209 17.63 14.56 4.28
C ALA A 209 17.39 15.97 3.73
N LEU A 210 16.21 16.23 3.15
CA LEU A 210 15.84 17.55 2.62
C LEU A 210 15.81 18.62 3.72
N LYS A 211 15.38 18.26 4.93
CA LYS A 211 15.35 19.15 6.10
C LYS A 211 16.70 19.28 6.82
N GLY A 212 17.70 18.48 6.47
CA GLY A 212 18.96 18.40 7.20
C GLY A 212 18.82 17.85 8.64
N GLU A 213 17.76 17.07 8.90
CA GLU A 213 17.44 16.52 10.21
C GLU A 213 17.98 15.09 10.37
N LYS A 214 18.41 14.72 11.57
CA LYS A 214 18.79 13.33 11.87
C LYS A 214 17.56 12.41 11.89
N ILE A 215 17.73 11.17 11.43
CA ILE A 215 16.73 10.13 11.60
C ILE A 215 16.89 9.40 12.94
N PRO A 216 15.82 8.86 13.53
CA PRO A 216 15.92 8.01 14.71
C PRO A 216 16.82 6.79 14.51
N GLU A 217 17.46 6.36 15.59
CA GLU A 217 18.24 5.12 15.60
C GLU A 217 17.37 3.90 15.23
N GLY A 218 17.99 2.94 14.53
CA GLY A 218 17.32 1.70 14.11
C GLY A 218 16.41 1.83 12.89
N TRP A 219 16.38 2.99 12.21
CA TRP A 219 15.63 3.16 10.97
C TRP A 219 16.36 2.61 9.74
N ALA A 220 17.69 2.73 9.69
CA ALA A 220 18.48 2.38 8.52
C ALA A 220 19.94 2.06 8.86
N PHE A 221 20.60 1.46 7.87
CA PHE A 221 22.03 1.21 7.82
C PHE A 221 22.65 2.01 6.67
N ASP A 222 23.92 2.39 6.79
CA ASP A 222 24.69 3.03 5.72
C ASP A 222 25.14 2.03 4.63
N GLU A 223 25.90 2.49 3.63
CA GLU A 223 26.43 1.66 2.53
C GLU A 223 27.37 0.53 2.99
N ASN A 224 27.93 0.64 4.21
CA ASN A 224 28.82 -0.34 4.82
C ASN A 224 28.07 -1.33 5.71
N GLY A 225 26.79 -1.09 5.99
CA GLY A 225 25.96 -1.90 6.87
C GLY A 225 26.01 -1.46 8.34
N ASN A 226 26.56 -0.28 8.65
CA ASN A 226 26.56 0.24 10.02
C ASN A 226 25.23 0.97 10.31
N PRO A 227 24.65 0.83 11.51
CA PRO A 227 23.50 1.63 11.92
C PRO A 227 23.81 3.13 11.78
N THR A 228 22.87 3.91 11.24
CA THR A 228 23.09 5.35 11.03
C THR A 228 21.87 6.19 11.40
N THR A 229 22.15 7.41 11.85
CA THR A 229 21.16 8.48 12.06
C THR A 229 21.30 9.62 11.04
N ASP A 230 22.27 9.52 10.12
CA ASP A 230 22.41 10.43 9.00
C ASP A 230 21.49 9.99 7.85
N PRO A 231 20.50 10.80 7.46
CA PRO A 231 19.59 10.45 6.38
C PRO A 231 20.29 10.32 5.02
N VAL A 232 21.36 11.07 4.74
CA VAL A 232 22.08 11.00 3.46
C VAL A 232 22.85 9.68 3.35
N ALA A 233 23.53 9.28 4.43
CA ALA A 233 24.16 7.96 4.53
C ALA A 233 23.13 6.83 4.43
N ALA A 234 21.99 6.95 5.12
CA ALA A 234 20.90 5.98 5.08
C ALA A 234 20.33 5.78 3.67
N LEU A 235 20.21 6.85 2.88
CA LEU A 235 19.69 6.76 1.50
C LEU A 235 20.62 6.00 0.54
N LYS A 236 21.91 5.87 0.88
CA LYS A 236 22.88 5.05 0.13
C LYS A 236 22.94 3.60 0.62
N GLY A 237 22.42 3.32 1.81
CA GLY A 237 22.42 2.01 2.42
C GLY A 237 21.06 1.30 2.34
N THR A 238 20.64 0.74 3.48
CA THR A 238 19.51 -0.21 3.57
C THR A 238 18.54 0.22 4.66
N LEU A 239 17.24 0.00 4.45
CA LEU A 239 16.24 0.15 5.51
C LEU A 239 16.37 -0.99 6.51
N ALA A 240 16.20 -0.66 7.80
CA ALA A 240 16.14 -1.69 8.83
C ALA A 240 14.79 -2.42 8.78
N PRO A 241 14.77 -3.76 8.84
CA PRO A 241 13.53 -4.53 8.99
C PRO A 241 12.97 -4.39 10.41
N ILE A 242 11.64 -4.36 10.52
CA ILE A 242 10.92 -4.32 11.78
C ILE A 242 11.26 -5.55 12.63
N GLY A 243 11.63 -5.34 13.90
CA GLY A 243 12.02 -6.47 14.76
C GLY A 243 13.28 -7.22 14.29
N GLY A 244 14.13 -6.59 13.47
CA GLY A 244 15.43 -7.12 13.06
C GLY A 244 15.31 -8.42 12.23
N PRO A 245 15.96 -9.53 12.64
CA PRO A 245 15.93 -10.79 11.90
C PRO A 245 14.51 -11.31 11.60
N LYS A 246 13.53 -11.02 12.48
CA LYS A 246 12.14 -11.45 12.30
C LYS A 246 11.47 -10.74 11.12
N GLY A 247 11.62 -9.42 11.02
CA GLY A 247 11.13 -8.66 9.87
C GLY A 247 11.84 -9.06 8.59
N TYR A 248 13.16 -9.32 8.64
CA TYR A 248 13.86 -9.88 7.49
C TYR A 248 13.23 -11.21 7.02
N GLY A 249 12.96 -12.14 7.95
CA GLY A 249 12.31 -13.41 7.64
C GLY A 249 10.93 -13.24 6.98
N LEU A 250 10.14 -12.27 7.45
CA LEU A 250 8.86 -11.91 6.83
C LEU A 250 9.04 -11.36 5.41
N ALA A 251 9.94 -10.39 5.21
CA ALA A 251 10.20 -9.82 3.90
C ALA A 251 10.65 -10.89 2.90
N LEU A 252 11.51 -11.81 3.32
CA LEU A 252 11.96 -12.94 2.51
C LEU A 252 10.80 -13.87 2.12
N ALA A 253 9.95 -14.24 3.08
CA ALA A 253 8.81 -15.11 2.82
C ALA A 253 7.83 -14.47 1.81
N LEU A 254 7.60 -13.16 1.93
CA LEU A 254 6.73 -12.42 1.00
C LEU A 254 7.34 -12.29 -0.40
N ASP A 255 8.66 -12.11 -0.52
CA ASP A 255 9.33 -12.08 -1.82
C ASP A 255 9.28 -13.44 -2.52
N LEU A 256 9.48 -14.52 -1.75
CA LEU A 256 9.35 -15.88 -2.25
C LEU A 256 7.93 -16.15 -2.73
N LEU A 257 6.91 -15.83 -1.92
CA LEU A 257 5.52 -16.07 -2.28
C LEU A 257 5.10 -15.23 -3.48
N CYS A 258 5.23 -13.90 -3.40
CA CYS A 258 4.66 -12.98 -4.36
C CYS A 258 5.51 -12.84 -5.63
N GLY A 259 6.84 -12.98 -5.51
CA GLY A 259 7.76 -12.95 -6.65
C GLY A 259 7.95 -14.34 -7.24
N LEU A 260 8.70 -15.19 -6.54
CA LEU A 260 9.17 -16.47 -7.07
C LEU A 260 8.02 -17.46 -7.36
N VAL A 261 7.16 -17.73 -6.37
CA VAL A 261 6.10 -18.75 -6.50
C VAL A 261 5.01 -18.31 -7.48
N MET A 262 4.64 -17.02 -7.52
CA MET A 262 3.70 -16.52 -8.54
C MET A 262 4.32 -16.48 -9.95
N GLY A 263 5.64 -16.61 -10.08
CA GLY A 263 6.34 -16.53 -11.36
C GLY A 263 6.49 -15.08 -11.87
N SER A 264 6.65 -14.13 -10.97
CA SER A 264 6.97 -12.72 -11.26
C SER A 264 8.46 -12.44 -11.01
N SER A 265 8.89 -11.17 -11.14
CA SER A 265 10.24 -10.77 -10.69
C SER A 265 10.35 -10.85 -9.17
N TYR A 266 11.56 -11.12 -8.68
CA TYR A 266 11.89 -11.26 -7.26
C TYR A 266 13.26 -10.66 -6.96
N LEU A 267 13.53 -10.40 -5.68
CA LEU A 267 14.74 -9.76 -5.19
C LEU A 267 15.09 -8.48 -5.98
N GLN A 268 16.35 -8.36 -6.43
CA GLN A 268 16.86 -7.22 -7.18
C GLN A 268 16.24 -6.98 -8.55
N ASN A 269 15.42 -7.90 -9.04
CA ASN A 269 14.85 -7.81 -10.38
C ASN A 269 13.52 -7.03 -10.40
N VAL A 270 12.95 -6.72 -9.24
CA VAL A 270 11.75 -5.87 -9.14
C VAL A 270 12.14 -4.41 -9.29
N LYS A 271 11.65 -3.73 -10.34
CA LYS A 271 12.00 -2.33 -10.60
C LYS A 271 11.08 -1.37 -9.86
N ALA A 272 11.69 -0.32 -9.33
CA ALA A 272 10.96 0.75 -8.66
C ALA A 272 10.15 1.58 -9.65
N LEU A 273 9.18 2.35 -9.15
CA LEU A 273 8.36 3.22 -10.00
C LEU A 273 9.18 4.30 -10.72
N ASP A 274 10.21 4.81 -10.05
CA ASP A 274 11.17 5.80 -10.57
C ASP A 274 12.30 5.17 -11.43
N ASP A 275 12.30 3.85 -11.61
CA ASP A 275 13.16 3.15 -12.56
C ASP A 275 12.45 2.97 -13.91
N PHE A 276 12.91 3.74 -14.90
CA PHE A 276 12.42 3.77 -16.27
C PHE A 276 13.27 2.91 -17.23
N SER A 277 13.87 1.83 -16.76
CA SER A 277 14.57 0.86 -17.61
C SER A 277 13.67 -0.29 -18.11
N GLY A 278 12.42 -0.37 -17.62
CA GLY A 278 11.46 -1.36 -18.08
C GLY A 278 10.26 -1.59 -17.15
N PRO A 279 9.47 -2.64 -17.42
CA PRO A 279 8.43 -3.16 -16.53
C PRO A 279 8.91 -3.41 -15.09
N SER A 280 8.03 -3.17 -14.12
CA SER A 280 8.33 -3.40 -12.69
C SER A 280 8.49 -4.88 -12.35
N GLY A 281 7.66 -5.74 -12.95
CA GLY A 281 7.67 -7.18 -12.65
C GLY A 281 7.19 -7.51 -11.24
N THR A 282 6.35 -6.65 -10.64
CA THR A 282 5.79 -6.85 -9.30
C THR A 282 4.82 -8.03 -9.33
N GLY A 283 4.88 -8.86 -8.31
CA GLY A 283 3.86 -9.88 -8.05
C GLY A 283 3.21 -9.65 -6.70
N PHE A 284 1.98 -10.13 -6.57
CA PHE A 284 1.19 -9.99 -5.36
C PHE A 284 0.20 -11.15 -5.20
N PHE A 285 -0.34 -11.26 -4.00
CA PHE A 285 -1.19 -12.35 -3.59
C PHE A 285 -2.36 -11.80 -2.79
N ILE A 286 -3.58 -12.12 -3.23
CA ILE A 286 -4.82 -11.74 -2.57
C ILE A 286 -5.49 -13.00 -2.05
N GLU A 287 -5.87 -13.01 -0.79
CA GLU A 287 -6.59 -14.11 -0.16
C GLU A 287 -7.82 -13.57 0.57
N ALA A 288 -8.88 -14.38 0.53
CA ALA A 288 -10.10 -14.13 1.27
C ALA A 288 -10.47 -15.39 2.07
N ILE A 289 -10.90 -15.19 3.31
CA ILE A 289 -11.37 -16.25 4.21
C ILE A 289 -12.80 -15.90 4.64
N ASP A 290 -13.70 -16.86 4.51
CA ASP A 290 -15.08 -16.75 4.93
C ASP A 290 -15.16 -17.01 6.42
N VAL A 291 -15.59 -16.01 7.18
CA VAL A 291 -15.79 -16.13 8.62
C VAL A 291 -16.80 -17.24 8.93
N GLU A 292 -17.87 -17.34 8.11
CA GLU A 292 -18.97 -18.27 8.32
C GLU A 292 -18.57 -19.74 8.11
N ALA A 293 -17.43 -19.98 7.44
CA ALA A 293 -16.85 -21.31 7.35
C ALA A 293 -16.29 -21.85 8.68
N PHE A 294 -16.10 -20.99 9.68
CA PHE A 294 -15.53 -21.36 10.98
C PHE A 294 -16.47 -21.10 12.15
N ILE A 295 -17.16 -19.96 12.15
CA ILE A 295 -18.05 -19.51 13.23
C ILE A 295 -19.26 -18.81 12.60
N PRO A 296 -20.50 -19.03 13.09
CA PRO A 296 -21.66 -18.30 12.57
C PRO A 296 -21.40 -16.79 12.56
N TYR A 297 -21.66 -16.13 11.43
CA TYR A 297 -21.24 -14.73 11.25
C TYR A 297 -21.79 -13.79 12.33
N ARG A 298 -23.04 -14.03 12.77
CA ARG A 298 -23.65 -13.29 13.89
C ARG A 298 -22.88 -13.44 15.20
N GLU A 299 -22.43 -14.66 15.52
CA GLU A 299 -21.64 -14.91 16.73
C GLU A 299 -20.26 -14.23 16.62
N TYR A 300 -19.68 -14.20 15.42
CA TYR A 300 -18.46 -13.45 15.16
C TYR A 300 -18.63 -11.94 15.37
N GLU A 301 -19.71 -11.33 14.84
CA GLU A 301 -19.99 -9.89 15.02
C GLU A 301 -20.11 -9.50 16.50
N GLU A 302 -20.73 -10.35 17.32
CA GLU A 302 -20.83 -10.14 18.77
C GLU A 302 -19.43 -10.25 19.43
N LYS A 303 -18.66 -11.30 19.12
CA LYS A 303 -17.33 -11.52 19.70
C LYS A 303 -16.29 -10.49 19.27
N ILE A 304 -16.32 -10.03 18.02
CA ILE A 304 -15.35 -9.02 17.56
C ILE A 304 -15.62 -7.67 18.22
N ALA A 305 -16.88 -7.32 18.48
CA ALA A 305 -17.22 -6.13 19.26
C ALA A 305 -16.72 -6.23 20.72
N GLU A 306 -16.87 -7.39 21.36
CA GLU A 306 -16.30 -7.65 22.69
C GLU A 306 -14.77 -7.57 22.68
N TYR A 307 -14.12 -8.16 21.67
CA TYR A 307 -12.66 -8.13 21.50
C TYR A 307 -12.16 -6.69 21.37
N VAL A 308 -12.78 -5.91 20.49
CA VAL A 308 -12.48 -4.48 20.29
C VAL A 308 -12.60 -3.72 21.61
N LYS A 309 -13.71 -3.91 22.33
CA LYS A 309 -13.93 -3.26 23.64
C LYS A 309 -12.83 -3.64 24.63
N ALA A 310 -12.50 -4.93 24.75
CA ALA A 310 -11.47 -5.40 25.67
C ALA A 310 -10.09 -4.79 25.37
N VAL A 311 -9.72 -4.67 24.08
CA VAL A 311 -8.46 -4.03 23.67
C VAL A 311 -8.47 -2.53 24.01
N LYS A 312 -9.57 -1.83 23.74
CA LYS A 312 -9.69 -0.37 24.00
C LYS A 312 -9.76 -0.03 25.48
N ASP A 313 -10.31 -0.92 26.31
CA ASP A 313 -10.43 -0.77 27.76
C ASP A 313 -9.15 -1.14 28.53
N CYS A 314 -8.14 -1.71 27.86
CA CYS A 314 -6.87 -2.07 28.47
C CYS A 314 -6.24 -0.84 29.17
N PRO A 315 -5.78 -0.97 30.44
CA PRO A 315 -5.12 0.12 31.15
C PRO A 315 -3.95 0.71 30.34
N LYS A 316 -4.03 2.02 30.13
CA LYS A 316 -3.08 2.74 29.29
C LYS A 316 -1.78 2.95 30.08
N ARG A 317 -0.66 2.92 29.37
CA ARG A 317 0.63 3.36 29.94
C ARG A 317 0.58 4.84 30.25
N GLU A 318 1.44 5.28 31.17
CA GLU A 318 1.62 6.70 31.46
C GLU A 318 1.91 7.51 30.17
N GLY A 319 1.24 8.65 30.03
CA GLY A 319 1.34 9.52 28.86
C GLY A 319 0.63 9.02 27.59
N VAL A 320 -0.07 7.88 27.63
CA VAL A 320 -0.87 7.37 26.50
C VAL A 320 -2.35 7.72 26.71
N ASN A 321 -2.89 8.60 25.86
CA ASN A 321 -4.29 9.03 25.96
C ASN A 321 -5.28 8.01 25.41
N GLU A 322 -4.87 7.23 24.41
CA GLU A 322 -5.73 6.29 23.69
C GLU A 322 -4.92 5.12 23.12
N ILE A 323 -5.52 3.93 23.13
CA ILE A 323 -5.05 2.74 22.42
C ILE A 323 -5.78 2.71 21.09
N PHE A 324 -5.07 2.56 19.97
CA PHE A 324 -5.65 2.47 18.63
C PHE A 324 -5.66 1.03 18.16
N LEU A 325 -6.75 0.64 17.49
CA LEU A 325 -6.75 -0.57 16.66
C LEU A 325 -6.06 -0.28 15.32
N PRO A 326 -5.43 -1.29 14.68
CA PRO A 326 -4.94 -1.15 13.32
C PRO A 326 -6.04 -0.63 12.37
N GLY A 327 -5.75 0.44 11.64
CA GLY A 327 -6.67 1.06 10.68
C GLY A 327 -7.54 2.17 11.26
N GLU A 328 -7.59 2.34 12.59
CA GLU A 328 -8.43 3.35 13.25
C GLU A 328 -7.94 4.78 12.99
N ILE A 329 -6.62 4.99 12.92
CA ILE A 329 -6.01 6.29 12.62
C ILE A 329 -6.38 6.71 11.20
N GLU A 330 -6.20 5.81 10.24
CA GLU A 330 -6.48 6.02 8.83
C GLU A 330 -7.99 6.21 8.57
N LYS A 331 -8.85 5.51 9.32
CA LYS A 331 -10.31 5.70 9.25
C LYS A 331 -10.72 7.10 9.72
N ARG A 332 -10.22 7.54 10.87
CA ARG A 332 -10.50 8.90 11.38
C ARG A 332 -10.01 9.96 10.40
N GLU A 333 -8.85 9.74 9.78
CA GLU A 333 -8.32 10.65 8.78
C GLU A 333 -9.16 10.66 7.51
N MET A 334 -9.65 9.51 7.06
CA MET A 334 -10.60 9.41 5.94
C MET A 334 -11.89 10.16 6.21
N GLU A 335 -12.50 9.98 7.39
CA GLU A 335 -13.70 10.73 7.79
C GLU A 335 -13.46 12.24 7.83
N ARG A 336 -12.28 12.67 8.28
CA ARG A 336 -11.88 14.07 8.32
C ARG A 336 -11.68 14.63 6.91
N ARG A 337 -10.82 14.01 6.09
CA ARG A 337 -10.46 14.46 4.73
C ARG A 337 -11.63 14.38 3.75
N THR A 338 -12.58 13.46 3.97
CA THR A 338 -13.84 13.44 3.21
C THR A 338 -14.64 14.73 3.42
N LYS A 339 -14.63 15.29 4.63
CA LYS A 339 -15.38 16.52 4.96
C LYS A 339 -14.64 17.79 4.56
N VAL A 340 -13.32 17.83 4.77
CA VAL A 340 -12.53 19.07 4.62
C VAL A 340 -11.74 19.15 3.31
N GLY A 341 -11.64 18.05 2.57
CA GLY A 341 -10.76 17.91 1.42
C GLY A 341 -9.41 17.25 1.75
N VAL A 342 -8.77 16.77 0.70
CA VAL A 342 -7.42 16.20 0.71
C VAL A 342 -6.40 17.34 0.71
N PRO A 343 -5.46 17.38 1.67
CA PRO A 343 -4.35 18.33 1.63
C PRO A 343 -3.29 17.88 0.62
N LEU A 344 -2.99 18.75 -0.33
CA LEU A 344 -1.87 18.59 -1.27
C LEU A 344 -0.78 19.59 -0.92
N ASP A 345 0.46 19.12 -0.79
CA ASP A 345 1.62 20.00 -0.69
C ASP A 345 1.90 20.68 -2.04
N SER A 346 2.69 21.76 -2.00
CA SER A 346 2.98 22.59 -3.17
C SER A 346 3.73 21.84 -4.29
N GLU A 347 4.59 20.87 -3.95
CA GLU A 347 5.34 20.08 -4.93
C GLU A 347 4.41 19.12 -5.69
N VAL A 348 3.54 18.41 -4.98
CA VAL A 348 2.51 17.56 -5.56
C VAL A 348 1.57 18.41 -6.40
N LEU A 349 1.08 19.53 -5.87
CA LEU A 349 0.17 20.42 -6.59
C LEU A 349 0.76 20.90 -7.93
N GLU A 350 2.02 21.35 -7.91
CA GLU A 350 2.74 21.78 -9.11
C GLU A 350 2.93 20.64 -10.12
N SER A 351 3.24 19.44 -9.64
CA SER A 351 3.37 18.26 -10.50
C SER A 351 2.05 17.90 -11.21
N LEU A 352 0.91 18.05 -10.51
CA LEU A 352 -0.41 17.78 -11.08
C LEU A 352 -0.86 18.90 -12.03
N LYS A 353 -0.53 20.18 -11.75
CA LYS A 353 -0.77 21.29 -12.69
C LYS A 353 -0.06 21.07 -14.03
N LYS A 354 1.21 20.62 -13.99
CA LYS A 354 1.96 20.28 -15.21
C LYS A 354 1.31 19.16 -16.01
N LEU A 355 0.71 18.17 -15.34
CA LEU A 355 -0.08 17.14 -16.03
C LEU A 355 -1.34 17.72 -16.65
N ALA A 356 -2.07 18.55 -15.90
CA ALA A 356 -3.28 19.22 -16.36
C ALA A 356 -3.02 20.03 -17.66
N GLU A 357 -1.97 20.84 -17.66
CA GLU A 357 -1.52 21.61 -18.84
C GLU A 357 -1.11 20.70 -20.00
N ARG A 358 -0.34 19.64 -19.72
CA ARG A 358 0.16 18.73 -20.76
C ARG A 358 -0.95 18.00 -21.51
N PHE A 359 -2.04 17.65 -20.82
CA PHE A 359 -3.13 16.84 -21.39
C PHE A 359 -4.42 17.62 -21.63
N ASP A 360 -4.39 18.95 -21.45
CA ASP A 360 -5.56 19.82 -21.59
C ASP A 360 -6.76 19.32 -20.77
N VAL A 361 -6.50 19.06 -19.49
CA VAL A 361 -7.49 18.66 -18.49
C VAL A 361 -7.63 19.79 -17.47
N LYS A 362 -8.87 20.11 -17.10
CA LYS A 362 -9.13 21.15 -16.10
C LYS A 362 -8.65 20.71 -14.72
N ALA A 363 -7.69 21.43 -14.15
CA ALA A 363 -7.24 21.19 -12.78
C ALA A 363 -8.33 21.62 -11.77
N PRO A 364 -8.58 20.83 -10.71
CA PRO A 364 -9.53 21.19 -9.65
C PRO A 364 -8.94 22.17 -8.61
N PHE A 365 -7.79 22.79 -8.91
CA PHE A 365 -7.02 23.64 -8.01
C PHE A 365 -6.23 24.72 -8.76
#